data_AF-A0A6B0GHL0-F1
#
_entry.id   AF-A0A6B0GHL0-F1
#
_cell.length_a   1.000
_cell.length_b   1.000
_cell.length_c   1.000
_cell.angle_alpha   90.00
_cell.angle_beta   90.00
_cell.angle_gamma   90.00
#
_symmetry.space_group_name_H-M   'P 1'
#
loop_
_entity.id
_entity.type
_entity.pdbx_description
1 polymer ?
#
loop_
_entity_poly.entity_id
_entity_poly.type
_entity_poly.pdbx_seq_one_letter_code
_entity_poly.pdbx_strand_id
1 'polypeptide(L)' 'MELTELLQALTLWFVVIIALDTVELSGGVMGAVGLVGLALLYLLPLYIIGGTIAMVGESARETARD' A
#
# COMPACT_ATOMS: atom_id res chain seq x y z
N MET A 1 -1.66 -13.55 -3.09
CA MET A 1 -2.22 -12.38 -2.39
C MET A 1 -3.70 -12.41 -2.62
N GLU A 2 -4.46 -12.47 -1.54
CA GLU A 2 -5.91 -12.54 -1.62
C GLU A 2 -6.52 -11.15 -1.88
N LEU A 3 -7.73 -11.11 -2.44
CA LEU A 3 -8.45 -9.85 -2.66
C LEU A 3 -8.62 -9.05 -1.35
N THR A 4 -8.88 -9.74 -0.23
CA THR A 4 -9.02 -9.10 1.09
C THR A 4 -7.72 -8.44 1.54
N GLU A 5 -6.57 -9.07 1.28
CA GLU A 5 -5.25 -8.50 1.57
C GLU A 5 -4.99 -7.26 0.70
N LEU A 6 -5.42 -7.27 -0.57
CA LEU A 6 -5.33 -6.12 -1.47
C LEU A 6 -6.10 -4.93 -0.95
N LEU A 7 -7.35 -5.14 -0.56
CA LEU A 7 -8.19 -4.07 -0.03
C LEU A 7 -7.65 -3.53 1.29
N GLN A 8 -7.11 -4.39 2.16
CA GLN A 8 -6.45 -3.97 3.39
C GLN A 8 -5.19 -3.14 3.12
N ALA A 9 -4.33 -3.57 2.19
CA ALA A 9 -3.13 -2.82 1.80
C ALA A 9 -3.49 -1.46 1.17
N LEU A 10 -4.54 -1.40 0.35
CA LEU A 10 -5.05 -0.17 -0.24
C LEU A 10 -5.56 0.80 0.84
N THR A 11 -6.31 0.26 1.81
CA THR A 11 -6.84 1.03 2.95
C THR A 11 -5.68 1.56 3.80
N LEU A 12 -4.68 0.73 4.07
CA LEU A 12 -3.48 1.13 4.82
C LEU A 12 -2.73 2.25 4.08
N TRP A 13 -2.56 2.14 2.77
CA TRP A 13 -1.91 3.17 1.96
C TRP A 13 -2.68 4.49 2.03
N PHE A 14 -4.02 4.45 1.95
CA PHE A 14 -4.86 5.63 2.11
C PHE A 14 -4.73 6.26 3.51
N VAL A 15 -4.73 5.45 4.57
CA VAL A 15 -4.54 5.93 5.94
C VAL A 15 -3.18 6.58 6.12
N VAL A 16 -2.12 6.04 5.52
CA VAL A 16 -0.77 6.62 5.56
C VAL A 16 -0.73 8.00 4.90
N ILE A 17 -1.44 8.19 3.78
CA ILE A 17 -1.54 9.50 3.10
C ILE A 17 -2.18 10.53 4.04
N ILE A 18 -3.33 10.19 4.64
CA ILE A 18 -4.02 11.09 5.59
C ILE A 18 -3.15 11.37 6.81
N ALA A 19 -2.49 10.34 7.35
CA ALA A 19 -1.62 10.50 8.51
C ALA A 19 -0.45 11.45 8.21
N LEU A 20 0.16 11.37 7.02
CA LEU A 20 1.23 12.29 6.63
C LEU A 20 0.74 13.73 6.42
N ASP A 21 -0.46 13.91 5.87
CA ASP A 21 -1.05 15.24 5.62
C ASP A 21 -1.43 15.96 6.93
N THR A 22 -1.79 15.20 7.95
CA THR A 22 -2.20 15.73 9.27
C THR A 22 -1.05 15.98 10.23
N VAL A 23 0.16 15.51 9.91
CA VAL A 23 1.36 15.69 10.73
C VAL A 23 1.99 17.05 10.41
N GLU A 24 1.72 18.06 11.24
CA GLU A 24 2.44 19.35 11.23
C GLU A 24 3.91 19.19 11.65
N LEU A 25 4.83 18.95 10.72
CA LEU A 25 6.27 18.62 10.89
C LEU A 25 7.11 19.52 11.85
N SER A 26 6.76 19.63 13.12
CA SER A 26 7.43 20.45 14.13
C SER A 26 7.78 19.63 15.37
N GLY A 27 9.00 19.07 15.40
CA GLY A 27 9.58 18.42 16.58
C GLY A 27 10.13 16.99 16.36
N GLY A 28 10.94 16.52 17.32
CA GLY A 28 11.75 15.28 17.19
C GLY A 28 10.96 13.95 17.19
N VAL A 29 9.83 13.87 17.90
CA VAL A 29 8.93 12.70 17.87
C VAL A 29 8.25 12.56 16.50
N MET A 30 8.10 13.68 15.80
CA MET A 30 7.54 13.77 14.45
C MET A 30 8.50 13.26 13.36
N GLY A 31 9.81 13.29 13.61
CA GLY A 31 10.81 12.85 12.64
C GLY A 31 10.75 11.35 12.36
N ALA A 32 10.58 10.53 13.39
CA ALA A 32 10.51 9.06 13.22
C ALA A 32 9.18 8.62 12.60
N VAL A 33 8.05 9.19 13.06
CA VAL A 33 6.72 8.91 12.51
C VAL A 33 6.62 9.38 11.06
N GLY A 34 7.15 10.57 10.75
CA GLY A 34 7.21 11.09 9.39
C GLY A 34 8.07 10.23 8.47
N LEU A 35 9.23 9.73 8.94
CA LEU A 35 10.10 8.86 8.15
C LEU A 35 9.45 7.51 7.84
N VAL A 36 8.83 6.87 8.83
CA VAL A 36 8.09 5.61 8.63
C VAL A 36 6.88 5.83 7.71
N GLY A 37 6.13 6.91 7.91
CA GLY A 37 5.02 7.28 7.04
C GLY A 37 5.46 7.48 5.59
N LEU A 38 6.57 8.21 5.37
CA LEU A 38 7.17 8.39 4.04
C LEU A 38 7.60 7.06 3.42
N ALA A 39 8.25 6.18 4.18
CA ALA A 39 8.62 4.87 3.68
C ALA A 39 7.39 4.06 3.25
N LEU A 40 6.33 4.05 4.06
CA LEU A 40 5.07 3.37 3.74
C LEU A 40 4.37 4.00 2.53
N LEU A 41 4.42 5.32 2.37
CA LEU A 41 3.85 6.03 1.22
C LEU A 41 4.43 5.52 -0.10
N TYR A 42 5.72 5.15 -0.13
CA TYR A 42 6.39 4.61 -1.31
C TYR A 42 6.34 3.09 -1.42
N LEU A 43 6.46 2.36 -0.31
CA LEU A 43 6.55 0.89 -0.33
C LEU A 43 5.18 0.22 -0.54
N LEU A 44 4.11 0.75 0.05
CA LEU A 44 2.77 0.18 -0.10
C LEU A 44 2.26 0.18 -1.54
N PRO A 45 2.37 1.25 -2.35
CA PRO A 45 1.90 1.21 -3.73
C PRO A 45 2.69 0.20 -4.57
N LEU A 46 3.99 0.02 -4.33
CA LEU A 46 4.77 -1.03 -5.00
C LEU A 46 4.27 -2.43 -4.65
N TYR A 47 3.96 -2.68 -3.37
CA TYR A 47 3.37 -3.94 -2.92
C TYR A 47 1.99 -4.19 -3.57
N ILE A 48 1.12 -3.18 -3.59
CA ILE A 48 -0.21 -3.23 -4.21
C ILE A 48 -0.11 -3.54 -5.71
N ILE A 49 0.79 -2.87 -6.44
CA ILE A 49 1.00 -3.10 -7.87
C ILE A 49 1.45 -4.54 -8.12
N GLY A 50 2.46 -5.03 -7.37
CA GLY A 50 2.95 -6.40 -7.49
C GLY A 50 1.84 -7.43 -7.24
N GLY A 51 1.04 -7.22 -6.19
CA GLY A 51 -0.11 -8.05 -5.87
C GLY A 51 -1.19 -8.05 -6.96
N THR A 52 -1.49 -6.88 -7.51
CA THR A 52 -2.49 -6.72 -8.58
C THR A 52 -2.05 -7.44 -9.86
N ILE A 53 -0.79 -7.29 -10.26
CA ILE A 53 -0.23 -7.98 -11.43
C ILE A 53 -0.30 -9.50 -11.24
N ALA A 54 0.04 -9.99 -10.05
CA ALA A 54 -0.01 -11.42 -9.74
C ALA A 54 -1.45 -11.98 -9.83
N MET A 55 -2.42 -11.28 -9.21
CA MET A 55 -3.83 -11.67 -9.25
C MET A 55 -4.38 -11.69 -10.69
N VAL A 56 -4.11 -10.64 -11.46
CA VAL A 56 -4.56 -10.55 -12.87
C VAL A 56 -3.93 -11.67 -13.71
N GLY A 57 -2.64 -11.95 -13.50
CA GLY A 57 -1.95 -13.03 -14.20
C GLY A 57 -2.51 -14.42 -13.89
N GLU A 58 -2.98 -14.64 -12.66
CA GLU A 58 -3.62 -15.90 -12.26
C GLU A 58 -5.00 -16.05 -12.91
N SER A 59 -5.85 -15.01 -12.86
CA SER A 59 -7.15 -15.02 -13.52
C SER A 59 -7.05 -15.25 -15.04
N ALA A 60 -6.05 -14.63 -15.69
CA ALA A 60 -5.83 -14.81 -17.13
C ALA A 60 -5.44 -16.26 -17.49
N ARG A 61 -4.70 -16.95 -16.62
CA ARG A 61 -4.33 -18.36 -16.83
C ARG A 61 -5.49 -19.32 -16.64
N GLU A 62 -6.39 -19.00 -15.71
CA GLU A 62 -7.61 -19.78 -15.47
C GLU A 62 -8.54 -19.69 -16.69
N THR A 63 -8.80 -18.49 -17.21
CA THR A 63 -9.59 -18.31 -18.45
C THR A 63 -8.98 -18.99 -19.67
N ALA A 64 -7.66 -19.15 -19.74
CA ALA A 64 -7.00 -19.82 -20.87
C ALA A 64 -7.04 -21.36 -20.79
N ARG A 65 -7.46 -21.94 -19.65
CA ARG A 65 -7.60 -23.39 -19.46
C ARG A 65 -9.01 -23.91 -19.72
N ASP A 66 -10.01 -23.04 -19.63
CA ASP A 66 -11.42 -23.32 -19.95
C ASP A 66 -11.70 -23.22 -21.46
#